data_AF-A0A5Q4ZYC8-F1
#
_entry.id   AF-A0A5Q4ZYC8-F1
#
_cell.length_a   1.000
_cell.length_b   1.000
_cell.length_c   1.000
_cell.angle_alpha   90.00
_cell.angle_beta   90.00
_cell.angle_gamma   90.00
#
_symmetry.space_group_name_H-M   'P 1'
#
loop_
_entity.id
_entity.type
_entity.pdbx_description
1 polymer ?
#
loop_
_entity_poly.entity_id
_entity_poly.type
_entity_poly.pdbx_seq_one_letter_code
_entity_poly.pdbx_strand_id
1 'polypeptide(L)'
;MLDMLRVLIPFKEEFCFQIESRSSSVSAYHLELDVKKVSSILGITTGVRTLERGADMNIKSLSGEYIPYESIPSSFTGIAIKFNNGSPNVPASIEMKASPARLFKAIMFLVQILSNWVI
;
A
#
# COMPACT_ATOMS: atom_id res chain seq x y z
N MET A 1 -14.36 -23.79 9.98
CA MET A 1 -12.92 -23.57 9.75
C MET A 1 -12.76 -22.07 9.49
N LEU A 2 -12.16 -21.31 10.43
CA LEU A 2 -11.94 -19.85 10.31
C LEU A 2 -10.67 -19.66 9.48
N ASP A 3 -10.77 -19.86 8.16
CA ASP A 3 -9.62 -20.33 7.38
C ASP A 3 -8.50 -19.31 7.21
N MET A 4 -8.83 -18.03 7.15
CA MET A 4 -7.84 -16.95 7.18
C MET A 4 -8.50 -15.69 7.73
N LEU A 5 -7.82 -15.01 8.65
CA LEU A 5 -8.20 -13.66 9.05
C LEU A 5 -7.63 -12.67 8.04
N ARG A 6 -8.42 -11.64 7.74
CA ARG A 6 -8.01 -10.47 6.96
C ARG A 6 -7.98 -9.28 7.90
N VAL A 7 -6.83 -8.65 8.01
CA VAL A 7 -6.65 -7.43 8.80
C VAL A 7 -6.22 -6.32 7.86
N LEU A 8 -6.85 -5.16 8.01
CA LEU A 8 -6.60 -3.99 7.21
C LEU A 8 -6.13 -2.88 8.14
N ILE A 9 -4.92 -2.42 7.91
CA ILE A 9 -4.20 -1.48 8.76
C ILE A 9 -4.03 -0.18 7.98
N PRO A 10 -4.71 0.91 8.35
CA PRO A 10 -4.60 2.18 7.64
C PRO A 10 -3.23 2.82 7.85
N PHE A 11 -2.74 3.53 6.83
CA PHE A 11 -1.54 4.36 6.94
C PHE A 11 -1.84 5.67 7.68
N LYS A 12 -0.82 6.21 8.37
CA LYS A 12 -0.87 7.60 8.84
C LYS A 12 -1.01 8.56 7.66
N GLU A 13 -1.72 9.67 7.89
CA GLU A 13 -1.96 10.70 6.86
C GLU A 13 -0.67 11.27 6.27
N GLU A 14 0.42 11.30 7.05
CA GLU A 14 1.74 11.75 6.59
C GLU A 14 2.35 10.87 5.47
N PHE A 15 1.85 9.65 5.27
CA PHE A 15 2.24 8.76 4.18
C PHE A 15 1.28 8.81 2.99
N CYS A 16 0.33 9.75 3.00
CA CYS A 16 -0.69 9.84 1.98
C CYS A 16 -0.77 11.26 1.39
N PHE A 17 -1.18 11.35 0.14
CA PHE A 17 -1.58 12.58 -0.52
C PHE A 17 -3.11 12.67 -0.54
N GLN A 18 -3.63 13.88 -0.34
CA GLN A 18 -5.06 14.14 -0.53
C GLN A 18 -5.34 14.34 -2.01
N ILE A 19 -6.22 13.52 -2.57
CA ILE A 19 -6.65 13.59 -3.97
C ILE A 19 -8.12 13.95 -4.03
N GLU A 20 -8.43 14.92 -4.88
CA GLU A 20 -9.78 15.26 -5.27
C GLU A 20 -10.25 14.32 -6.38
N SER A 21 -11.15 13.40 -6.06
CA SER A 21 -11.86 12.59 -7.06
C SER A 21 -13.06 13.39 -7.57
N ARG A 22 -12.87 14.05 -8.72
CA ARG A 22 -13.96 14.72 -9.42
C ARG A 22 -14.74 13.72 -10.27
N SER A 23 -15.87 13.24 -9.74
CA SER A 23 -16.92 12.66 -10.57
C SER A 23 -17.94 13.75 -10.93
N SER A 24 -18.63 13.62 -12.06
CA SER A 24 -19.54 14.62 -12.64
C SER A 24 -20.69 15.10 -11.75
N SER A 25 -20.85 14.55 -10.54
CA SER A 25 -21.92 14.90 -9.60
C SER A 25 -21.50 15.02 -8.14
N VAL A 26 -20.30 14.58 -7.75
CA VAL A 26 -19.80 14.67 -6.36
C VAL A 26 -18.27 14.83 -6.37
N SER A 27 -17.78 15.89 -5.71
CA SER A 27 -16.37 16.04 -5.34
C SER A 27 -16.12 15.23 -4.07
N ALA A 28 -15.39 14.12 -4.17
CA ALA A 28 -14.98 13.33 -3.02
C ALA A 28 -13.47 13.46 -2.83
N TYR A 29 -13.04 13.82 -1.61
CA TYR A 29 -11.63 13.79 -1.24
C TYR A 29 -11.31 12.43 -0.65
N HIS A 30 -10.18 11.85 -1.05
CA HIS A 30 -9.66 10.65 -0.43
C HIS A 30 -8.13 10.73 -0.30
N LEU A 31 -7.60 9.92 0.61
CA LEU A 31 -6.17 9.78 0.80
C LEU A 31 -5.66 8.66 -0.10
N GLU A 32 -4.72 8.99 -0.98
CA GLU A 32 -3.96 8.02 -1.75
C GLU A 32 -2.54 7.89 -1.17
N LEU A 33 -2.00 6.69 -1.14
CA LEU A 33 -0.69 6.36 -0.61
C LEU A 33 0.42 7.03 -1.42
N ASP A 34 1.37 7.67 -0.73
CA ASP A 34 2.64 8.05 -1.32
C ASP A 34 3.54 6.81 -1.46
N VAL A 35 3.36 6.12 -2.58
CA VAL A 35 4.06 4.87 -2.88
C VAL A 35 5.58 5.07 -2.89
N LYS A 36 6.09 6.22 -3.35
CA LYS A 36 7.54 6.50 -3.38
C LYS A 36 8.10 6.68 -1.98
N LYS A 37 7.43 7.46 -1.14
CA LYS A 37 7.86 7.68 0.24
C LYS A 37 7.85 6.37 1.03
N VAL A 38 6.78 5.58 0.90
CA VAL A 38 6.67 4.28 1.56
C VAL A 38 7.72 3.29 1.05
N SER A 39 7.94 3.22 -0.25
CA SER A 39 8.96 2.37 -0.87
C SER A 39 10.37 2.72 -0.40
N SER A 40 10.72 4.02 -0.41
CA SER A 40 12.05 4.49 -0.01
C SER A 40 12.39 4.13 1.43
N ILE A 41 11.38 4.11 2.28
CA ILE A 41 11.52 3.81 3.71
C ILE A 41 11.61 2.31 3.94
N LEU A 42 10.74 1.55 3.30
CA LEU A 42 10.67 0.09 3.46
C LEU A 42 11.78 -0.63 2.67
N GLY A 43 12.48 0.06 1.78
CA GLY A 43 13.49 -0.53 0.92
C GLY A 43 12.91 -1.55 -0.07
N ILE A 44 11.64 -1.35 -0.47
CA ILE A 44 10.92 -2.25 -1.39
C ILE A 44 10.77 -1.61 -2.77
N THR A 45 10.71 -2.42 -3.82
CA THR A 45 10.57 -1.91 -5.19
C THR A 45 9.17 -1.35 -5.46
N THR A 46 9.10 -0.40 -6.40
CA THR A 46 7.83 0.14 -6.91
C THR A 46 7.57 -0.33 -8.33
N GLY A 47 6.31 -0.61 -8.63
CA GLY A 47 5.80 -0.81 -9.97
C GLY A 47 5.02 0.42 -10.44
N VAL A 48 4.84 0.54 -11.76
CA VAL A 48 4.04 1.60 -12.38
C VAL A 48 3.13 0.96 -13.42
N ARG A 49 1.84 1.35 -13.43
CA ARG A 49 0.86 0.83 -14.38
C ARG A 49 1.04 1.38 -15.79
N THR A 50 1.25 2.69 -15.90
CA THR A 50 1.40 3.36 -17.19
C THR A 50 2.66 4.21 -17.18
N LEU A 51 3.49 4.00 -18.19
CA LEU A 51 4.71 4.75 -18.41
C LEU A 51 4.66 5.37 -19.80
N GLU A 52 4.76 6.68 -19.87
CA GLU A 52 4.88 7.39 -21.14
C GLU A 52 6.35 7.71 -21.41
N ARG A 53 6.83 7.29 -22.58
CA ARG A 53 8.20 7.52 -23.03
C ARG A 53 8.20 8.59 -24.12
N GLY A 54 9.12 9.55 -24.01
CA GLY A 54 9.36 10.56 -25.03
C GLY A 54 10.05 9.97 -26.27
N ALA A 55 10.10 10.78 -27.34
CA ALA A 55 10.82 10.43 -28.57
C ALA A 55 12.34 10.30 -28.36
N ASP A 56 12.86 10.87 -27.28
CA ASP A 56 14.25 10.78 -26.80
C ASP A 56 14.52 9.53 -25.95
N MET A 57 13.55 8.61 -25.88
CA MET A 57 13.59 7.39 -25.05
C MET A 57 13.61 7.64 -23.53
N ASN A 58 13.46 8.88 -23.07
CA ASN A 58 13.36 9.22 -21.65
C ASN A 58 11.93 9.05 -21.13
N ILE A 59 11.80 8.75 -19.83
CA ILE A 59 10.51 8.65 -19.15
C ILE A 59 9.95 10.06 -18.97
N LYS A 60 8.79 10.33 -19.58
CA LYS A 60 8.14 11.64 -19.55
C LYS A 60 7.07 11.72 -18.46
N SER A 61 6.30 10.66 -18.27
CA SER A 61 5.29 10.59 -17.21
C SER A 61 5.13 9.17 -16.68
N LEU A 62 4.76 9.08 -15.41
CA LEU A 62 4.45 7.85 -14.69
C LEU A 62 3.06 8.01 -14.09
N SER A 63 2.19 7.02 -14.25
CA SER A 63 0.89 7.01 -13.58
C SER A 63 0.51 5.62 -13.06
N GLY A 64 -0.19 5.61 -11.92
CA GLY A 64 -0.61 4.39 -11.22
C GLY A 64 0.57 3.64 -10.60
N GLU A 65 1.34 4.32 -9.75
CA GLU A 65 2.43 3.71 -8.98
C GLU A 65 1.85 2.72 -7.96
N TYR A 66 2.49 1.58 -7.74
CA TYR A 66 2.03 0.58 -6.76
C TYR A 66 3.21 -0.22 -6.19
N ILE A 67 2.99 -0.89 -5.06
CA ILE A 67 3.98 -1.80 -4.49
C ILE A 67 3.67 -3.22 -4.98
N PRO A 68 4.57 -3.88 -5.73
CA PRO A 68 4.37 -5.24 -6.22
C PRO A 68 4.25 -6.24 -5.05
N TYR A 69 3.57 -7.37 -5.27
CA TYR A 69 3.50 -8.41 -4.25
C TYR A 69 4.85 -9.08 -4.03
N GLU A 70 5.65 -9.16 -5.09
CA GLU A 70 6.96 -9.81 -5.13
C GLU A 70 8.03 -9.01 -4.39
N SER A 71 7.79 -7.72 -4.14
CA SER A 71 8.72 -6.85 -3.41
C SER A 71 8.72 -7.11 -1.90
N ILE A 72 7.78 -7.92 -1.42
CA ILE A 72 7.59 -8.17 0.01
C ILE A 72 8.58 -9.23 0.47
N PRO A 73 9.37 -8.98 1.54
CA PRO A 73 10.37 -9.92 2.00
C PRO A 73 9.81 -11.31 2.31
N SER A 74 10.54 -12.34 1.89
CA SER A 74 10.19 -13.75 2.12
C SER A 74 10.17 -14.15 3.59
N SER A 75 10.70 -13.33 4.50
CA SER A 75 10.60 -13.53 5.95
C SER A 75 9.15 -13.58 6.46
N PHE A 76 8.20 -13.03 5.70
CA PHE A 76 6.75 -13.12 5.96
C PHE A 76 6.09 -14.37 5.35
N THR A 77 6.78 -15.51 5.30
CA THR A 77 6.24 -16.76 4.73
C THR A 77 4.84 -17.12 5.29
N GLY A 78 3.90 -17.41 4.38
CA GLY A 78 2.50 -17.77 4.69
C GLY A 78 1.64 -16.65 5.28
N ILE A 79 2.03 -15.39 5.03
CA ILE A 79 1.18 -14.22 5.18
C ILE A 79 1.09 -13.56 3.80
N ALA A 80 -0.13 -13.38 3.28
CA ALA A 80 -0.34 -12.57 2.09
C ALA A 80 -0.45 -11.12 2.52
N ILE A 81 0.43 -10.26 2.00
CA ILE A 81 0.45 -8.83 2.28
C ILE A 81 0.13 -8.07 0.99
N LYS A 82 -0.72 -7.06 1.07
CA LYS A 82 -1.10 -6.19 -0.04
C LYS A 82 -1.08 -4.74 0.40
N PHE A 83 -0.51 -3.87 -0.41
CA PHE A 83 -0.65 -2.43 -0.24
C PHE A 83 -1.84 -1.95 -1.05
N ASN A 84 -2.83 -1.37 -0.38
CA ASN A 84 -3.94 -0.68 -1.01
C ASN A 84 -3.56 0.81 -1.06
N ASN A 85 -3.43 1.36 -2.27
CA ASN A 85 -3.12 2.77 -2.44
C ASN A 85 -4.20 3.69 -1.89
N GLY A 86 -5.43 3.21 -1.71
CA GLY A 86 -6.54 4.05 -1.31
C GLY A 86 -7.47 4.32 -2.49
N SER A 87 -8.73 4.58 -2.15
CA SER A 87 -9.82 4.91 -3.05
C SER A 87 -10.91 5.62 -2.23
N PRO A 88 -11.93 6.23 -2.86
CA PRO A 88 -13.01 6.87 -2.12
C PRO A 88 -13.70 5.99 -1.06
N ASN A 89 -13.71 4.67 -1.26
CA ASN A 89 -14.39 3.71 -0.37
C ASN A 89 -13.44 2.87 0.49
N VAL A 90 -12.13 2.91 0.23
CA VAL A 90 -11.14 2.07 0.92
C VAL A 90 -9.93 2.95 1.24
N PRO A 91 -9.58 3.15 2.52
CA PRO A 91 -8.43 3.98 2.87
C PRO A 91 -7.13 3.33 2.39
N ALA A 92 -6.13 4.17 2.15
CA ALA A 92 -4.76 3.72 1.97
C ALA A 92 -4.34 2.84 3.16
N SER A 93 -4.01 1.58 2.90
CA SER A 93 -3.85 0.58 3.96
C SER A 93 -2.96 -0.59 3.57
N ILE A 94 -2.35 -1.22 4.57
CA ILE A 94 -1.72 -2.52 4.45
C ILE A 94 -2.76 -3.58 4.81
N GLU A 95 -3.04 -4.45 3.87
CA GLU A 95 -3.89 -5.60 4.06
C GLU A 95 -3.04 -6.85 4.27
N MET A 96 -3.36 -7.61 5.31
CA MET A 96 -2.70 -8.86 5.65
C MET A 96 -3.72 -9.98 5.76
N LYS A 97 -3.44 -11.13 5.13
CA LYS A 97 -4.28 -12.32 5.18
C LYS A 97 -3.45 -13.54 5.55
N ALA A 98 -3.80 -14.19 6.66
CA ALA A 98 -3.11 -15.38 7.16
C ALA A 98 -3.98 -16.15 8.16
N SER A 99 -3.50 -17.30 8.64
CA SER A 99 -4.13 -17.97 9.79
C SER A 99 -4.01 -17.11 11.06
N PRO A 100 -4.97 -17.19 12.00
CA PRO A 100 -4.96 -16.35 13.21
C PRO A 100 -3.64 -16.37 13.98
N ALA A 101 -3.06 -17.55 14.19
CA ALA A 101 -1.80 -17.70 14.93
C ALA A 101 -0.60 -17.01 14.25
N ARG A 102 -0.52 -17.07 12.91
CA ARG A 102 0.53 -16.37 12.16
C ARG A 102 0.32 -14.87 12.19
N LEU A 103 -0.94 -14.44 12.10
CA LEU A 103 -1.30 -13.03 12.05
C LEU A 103 -1.00 -12.33 13.37
N PHE A 104 -1.24 -12.97 14.52
CA PHE A 104 -0.80 -12.44 15.83
C PHE A 104 0.71 -12.32 15.94
N LYS A 105 1.46 -13.34 15.51
CA LYS A 105 2.94 -13.29 15.52
C LYS A 105 3.47 -12.18 14.61
N ALA A 106 2.84 -11.99 13.45
CA ALA A 106 3.16 -10.93 12.52
C ALA A 106 2.84 -9.55 13.09
N ILE A 107 1.66 -9.36 13.67
CA ILE A 107 1.27 -8.11 14.32
C ILE A 107 2.22 -7.79 15.48
N MET A 108 2.60 -8.74 16.33
CA MET A 108 3.56 -8.45 17.41
C MET A 108 4.92 -7.98 16.87
N PHE A 109 5.41 -8.60 15.79
CA PHE A 109 6.67 -8.20 15.16
C PHE A 109 6.54 -6.86 14.41
N LEU A 110 5.41 -6.65 13.76
CA LEU A 110 5.08 -5.45 13.01
C LEU A 110 4.72 -4.28 13.92
N VAL A 111 4.12 -4.44 15.09
CA VAL A 111 3.87 -3.32 16.03
C VAL A 111 5.20 -2.68 16.47
N GLN A 112 6.27 -3.46 16.50
CA GLN A 112 7.61 -2.95 16.81
C GLN A 112 8.24 -2.14 15.66
N ILE A 113 7.81 -2.39 14.41
CA ILE A 113 8.32 -1.74 13.20
C ILE A 113 7.37 -0.64 12.69
N LEU A 114 6.06 -0.91 12.71
CA LEU A 114 4.90 -0.15 12.22
C LEU A 114 4.31 0.83 13.25
N SER A 115 4.68 0.79 14.53
CA SER A 115 4.19 1.78 15.53
C SER A 115 4.48 3.23 15.13
N ASN A 116 5.52 3.44 14.31
CA ASN A 116 5.81 4.75 13.72
C ASN A 116 5.01 5.09 12.45
N TRP A 117 4.29 4.14 11.84
CA TRP A 117 3.78 4.23 10.45
C TRP A 117 2.26 4.08 10.32
N VAL A 118 1.64 3.48 11.34
CA VAL A 118 0.25 3.05 11.38
C VAL A 118 -0.44 3.70 12.59
N ILE A 119 -1.72 4.04 12.44
CA ILE A 119 -2.59 4.55 13.51
C ILE A 119 -3.34 3.40 14.15
#